data_AF-A0A081C588-F1
#
_entry.id   AF-A0A081C588-F1
#
_cell.length_a   1.000
_cell.length_b   1.000
_cell.length_c   1.000
_cell.angle_alpha   90.00
_cell.angle_beta   90.00
_cell.angle_gamma   90.00
#
_symmetry.space_group_name_H-M   'P 1'
#
loop_
_entity.id
_entity.type
_entity.pdbx_description
1 polymer ?
#
loop_
_entity_poly.entity_id
_entity_poly.type
_entity_poly.pdbx_seq_one_letter_code
_entity_poly.pdbx_strand_id
1 'polypeptide(L)'
;MENIQVNTKIQTRVDIESDFSDRMIPKGSIGMVVECYEHPVGYAVDIPIPDENLASHFTYENVILTPEQFVVLNETQMYQLLFWAYNSRKPVSPNTLIAEDVLPFSNLH
;
A
#
# COMPACT_ATOMS: atom_id res chain seq x y z
N MET A 1 10.62 -7.36 -16.01
CA MET A 1 9.27 -7.01 -15.55
C MET A 1 8.98 -7.89 -14.36
N GLU A 2 8.54 -7.32 -13.24
CA GLU A 2 8.08 -8.12 -12.09
C GLU A 2 6.88 -8.97 -12.53
N ASN A 3 6.82 -10.22 -12.07
CA ASN A 3 5.70 -11.12 -12.38
C ASN A 3 4.49 -10.72 -11.52
N ILE A 4 3.60 -9.89 -12.08
CA ILE A 4 2.40 -9.43 -11.39
C ILE A 4 1.28 -10.45 -11.66
N GLN A 5 0.72 -10.99 -10.58
CA GLN A 5 -0.34 -11.99 -10.61
C GLN A 5 -1.35 -11.68 -9.50
N VAL A 6 -2.48 -12.39 -9.50
CA VAL A 6 -3.45 -12.31 -8.40
C VAL A 6 -2.76 -12.63 -7.07
N ASN A 7 -3.13 -11.89 -6.02
CA ASN A 7 -2.51 -11.87 -4.69
C ASN A 7 -1.14 -11.17 -4.60
N THR A 8 -0.63 -10.61 -5.70
CA THR A 8 0.52 -9.71 -5.62
C THR A 8 0.15 -8.48 -4.78
N LYS A 9 0.96 -8.17 -3.77
CA LYS A 9 0.81 -6.97 -2.95
C LYS A 9 1.52 -5.81 -3.62
N ILE A 10 0.88 -4.65 -3.61
CA ILE A 10 1.41 -3.45 -4.25
C ILE A 10 1.34 -2.26 -3.29
N GLN A 11 2.07 -1.20 -3.64
CA GLN A 11 1.91 0.12 -3.05
C GLN A 11 1.73 1.18 -4.14
N THR A 12 0.74 2.06 -4.00
CA THR A 12 0.48 3.14 -4.96
C THR A 12 1.62 4.15 -4.98
N ARG A 13 2.03 4.58 -6.18
CA ARG A 13 3.11 5.55 -6.42
C ARG A 13 2.60 6.99 -6.52
N VAL A 14 1.33 7.15 -6.81
CA VAL A 14 0.62 8.42 -6.99
C VAL A 14 -0.73 8.34 -6.26
N ASP A 15 -1.38 9.49 -6.08
CA ASP A 15 -2.77 9.51 -5.65
C ASP A 15 -3.65 8.91 -6.75
N ILE A 16 -4.63 8.09 -6.37
CA ILE A 16 -5.53 7.38 -7.28
C ILE A 16 -6.95 7.89 -7.07
N GLU A 17 -7.60 8.30 -8.14
CA GLU A 17 -9.04 8.57 -8.14
C GLU A 17 -9.78 7.23 -8.15
N SER A 18 -10.76 7.05 -7.26
CA SER A 18 -11.57 5.83 -7.26
C SER A 18 -12.46 5.77 -8.52
N ASP A 19 -12.59 4.59 -9.10
CA ASP A 19 -13.46 4.34 -10.25
C ASP A 19 -14.97 4.39 -9.87
N PHE A 20 -15.28 4.20 -8.57
CA PHE A 20 -16.65 4.01 -8.08
C PHE A 20 -17.08 5.02 -7.00
N SER A 21 -16.20 5.95 -6.61
CA SER A 21 -16.50 6.98 -5.62
C SER A 21 -15.73 8.27 -5.87
N ASP A 22 -16.15 9.37 -5.26
CA ASP A 22 -15.43 10.66 -5.32
C ASP A 22 -14.17 10.70 -4.43
N ARG A 23 -13.67 9.53 -3.98
CA ARG A 23 -12.56 9.44 -3.04
C ARG A 23 -11.24 9.46 -3.79
N MET A 24 -10.32 10.27 -3.26
CA MET A 24 -8.90 10.18 -3.60
C MET A 24 -8.20 9.22 -2.65
N ILE A 25 -7.70 8.12 -3.20
CA ILE A 25 -6.86 7.16 -2.49
C ILE A 25 -5.43 7.71 -2.45
N PRO A 26 -4.85 7.97 -1.26
CA PRO A 26 -3.53 8.57 -1.17
C PRO A 26 -2.42 7.68 -1.76
N LYS A 27 -1.39 8.32 -2.29
CA LYS A 27 -0.10 7.69 -2.56
C LYS A 27 0.41 6.94 -1.32
N GLY A 28 1.03 5.79 -1.54
CA GLY A 28 1.59 4.97 -0.47
C GLY A 28 0.58 3.98 0.12
N SER A 29 -0.67 4.00 -0.34
CA SER A 29 -1.69 3.01 -0.01
C SER A 29 -1.25 1.63 -0.45
N ILE A 30 -1.46 0.63 0.41
CA ILE A 30 -1.14 -0.77 0.14
C ILE A 30 -2.39 -1.46 -0.37
N GLY A 31 -2.27 -2.22 -1.45
CA GLY A 31 -3.38 -2.98 -2.02
C GLY A 31 -2.97 -4.39 -2.44
N MET A 32 -3.95 -5.15 -2.92
CA MET A 32 -3.75 -6.50 -3.44
C MET A 32 -4.38 -6.65 -4.81
N VAL A 33 -3.61 -7.20 -5.76
CA VAL A 33 -4.11 -7.50 -7.11
C VAL A 33 -5.15 -8.61 -7.03
N VAL A 34 -6.35 -8.35 -7.56
CA VAL A 34 -7.47 -9.32 -7.63
C VAL A 34 -7.76 -9.78 -9.05
N GLU A 35 -7.41 -8.99 -10.06
CA GLU A 35 -7.53 -9.35 -11.48
C GLU A 35 -6.41 -8.73 -12.31
N CYS A 36 -6.03 -9.38 -13.41
CA CYS A 36 -5.01 -8.91 -14.36
C CYS A 36 -5.63 -8.83 -15.77
N TYR A 37 -5.44 -7.69 -16.43
CA TYR A 37 -5.86 -7.45 -17.80
C TYR A 37 -4.64 -7.29 -18.70
N GLU A 38 -4.69 -7.86 -19.91
CA GLU A 38 -3.58 -7.81 -20.86
C GLU A 38 -3.77 -6.74 -21.95
N HIS A 39 -5.02 -6.33 -22.24
CA HIS A 39 -5.35 -5.42 -23.34
C HIS A 39 -6.53 -4.47 -23.00
N PRO A 40 -6.26 -3.22 -22.59
CA PRO A 40 -4.95 -2.68 -22.24
C PRO A 40 -4.39 -3.36 -20.96
N VAL A 41 -3.07 -3.27 -20.78
CA VAL A 41 -2.44 -3.78 -19.55
C VAL A 41 -2.97 -3.00 -18.34
N GLY A 42 -3.49 -3.72 -17.35
CA GLY A 42 -4.02 -3.13 -16.13
C GLY A 42 -4.28 -4.18 -15.06
N TYR A 43 -4.44 -3.73 -13.82
CA TYR A 43 -4.63 -4.61 -12.68
C TYR A 43 -5.75 -4.08 -11.82
N ALA A 44 -6.78 -4.88 -11.58
CA ALA A 44 -7.76 -4.57 -10.56
C ALA A 44 -7.12 -4.81 -9.19
N VAL A 45 -7.17 -3.80 -8.33
CA VAL A 45 -6.54 -3.82 -7.01
C VAL A 45 -7.56 -3.44 -5.96
N ASP A 46 -7.72 -4.30 -4.96
CA ASP A 46 -8.47 -3.95 -3.76
C ASP A 46 -7.56 -3.20 -2.79
N ILE A 47 -7.97 -1.99 -2.42
CA ILE A 47 -7.27 -1.12 -1.47
C ILE A 47 -8.13 -0.96 -0.22
N PRO A 48 -7.68 -1.43 0.96
CA PRO A 48 -8.34 -1.16 2.23
C PRO A 48 -8.23 0.32 2.59
N ILE A 49 -9.38 0.96 2.81
CA ILE A 49 -9.50 2.33 3.29
C ILE A 49 -9.97 2.29 4.74
N PRO A 50 -9.23 2.90 5.69
CA PRO A 50 -9.66 2.94 7.09
C PRO A 50 -11.05 3.58 7.25
N ASP A 51 -11.94 2.90 7.98
CA ASP A 51 -13.25 3.39 8.37
C ASP A 51 -13.59 2.89 9.77
N GLU A 52 -13.46 3.79 10.76
CA GLU A 52 -13.67 3.47 12.17
C GLU A 52 -15.13 3.13 12.52
N ASN A 53 -16.08 3.42 11.62
CA ASN A 53 -17.49 3.13 11.83
C ASN A 53 -17.86 1.68 11.49
N LEU A 54 -16.96 0.93 10.84
CA LEU A 54 -17.16 -0.46 10.48
C LEU A 54 -16.50 -1.37 11.51
N ALA A 55 -17.12 -2.52 11.81
CA ALA A 55 -16.55 -3.53 12.70
C ALA A 55 -15.23 -4.11 12.18
N SER A 56 -15.02 -4.09 10.86
CA SER A 56 -13.75 -4.44 10.20
C SER A 56 -12.68 -3.36 10.33
N HIS A 57 -13.03 -2.14 10.74
CA HIS A 57 -12.22 -0.92 10.70
C HIS A 57 -11.76 -0.48 9.30
N PHE A 58 -12.22 -1.18 8.25
CA PHE A 58 -11.85 -0.92 6.87
C PHE A 58 -13.06 -1.12 5.96
N THR A 59 -13.19 -0.23 4.99
CA THR A 59 -13.89 -0.48 3.73
C THR A 59 -12.85 -0.77 2.64
N TYR A 60 -13.29 -1.18 1.46
CA TYR A 60 -12.41 -1.48 0.33
C TYR A 60 -12.87 -0.72 -0.90
N GLU A 61 -11.91 -0.16 -1.64
CA GLU A 61 -12.14 0.40 -2.98
C GLU A 61 -11.42 -0.50 -3.99
N ASN A 62 -12.13 -0.88 -5.05
CA ASN A 62 -11.55 -1.60 -6.17
C ASN A 62 -11.20 -0.59 -7.27
N VAL A 63 -9.94 -0.58 -7.69
CA VAL A 63 -9.44 0.37 -8.70
C VAL A 63 -8.65 -0.35 -9.78
N ILE A 64 -8.69 0.16 -11.02
CA ILE A 64 -7.86 -0.34 -12.12
C ILE A 64 -6.58 0.49 -12.21
N LEU A 65 -5.43 -0.16 -12.00
CA LEU A 65 -4.12 0.48 -12.03
C LEU A 65 -3.28 0.05 -13.24
N THR A 66 -2.55 0.99 -13.84
CA THR A 66 -1.46 0.68 -14.77
C THR A 66 -0.15 0.35 -14.02
N PRO A 67 0.80 -0.37 -14.64
CA PRO A 67 2.08 -0.71 -14.02
C PRO A 67 2.86 0.50 -13.46
N GLU A 68 2.68 1.68 -14.04
CA GLU A 68 3.38 2.91 -13.64
C GLU A 68 2.85 3.49 -12.33
N GLN A 69 1.62 3.15 -11.96
CA GLN A 69 0.92 3.69 -10.80
C GLN A 69 1.25 2.97 -9.48
N PHE A 70 2.03 1.90 -9.50
CA PHE A 70 2.40 1.15 -8.29
C PHE A 70 3.80 0.52 -8.32
N VAL A 71 4.28 0.09 -7.15
CA VAL A 71 5.40 -0.85 -6.98
C VAL A 71 4.86 -2.19 -6.48
N VAL A 72 5.47 -3.31 -6.87
CA VAL A 72 5.23 -4.59 -6.18
C VAL A 72 6.00 -4.60 -4.86
N LEU A 73 5.34 -5.08 -3.82
CA LEU A 73 5.96 -5.29 -2.51
C LEU A 73 6.38 -6.76 -2.37
N ASN A 74 7.63 -6.98 -2.02
CA ASN A 74 8.07 -8.28 -1.52
C ASN A 74 7.75 -8.44 -0.03
N GLU A 75 7.92 -9.65 0.51
CA GLU A 75 7.64 -9.96 1.91
C GLU A 75 8.42 -9.04 2.87
N THR A 76 9.70 -8.79 2.61
CA THR A 76 10.55 -7.94 3.45
C THR A 76 10.02 -6.51 3.50
N GLN A 77 9.69 -5.91 2.36
CA GLN A 77 9.13 -4.56 2.26
C GLN A 77 7.77 -4.48 2.96
N MET A 78 6.93 -5.52 2.82
CA MET A 78 5.66 -5.61 3.51
C MET A 78 5.85 -5.65 5.03
N TYR A 79 6.76 -6.50 5.55
CA TYR A 79 7.04 -6.57 6.98
C TYR A 79 7.60 -5.25 7.52
N GLN A 80 8.45 -4.57 6.76
CA GLN A 80 8.98 -3.25 7.13
C GLN A 80 7.87 -2.20 7.22
N LEU A 81 6.96 -2.15 6.24
CA LEU A 81 5.82 -1.23 6.25
C LEU A 81 4.87 -1.52 7.42
N LEU A 82 4.57 -2.79 7.69
CA LEU A 82 3.73 -3.19 8.83
C LEU A 82 4.40 -2.87 10.16
N PHE A 83 5.71 -3.14 10.29
CA PHE A 83 6.48 -2.82 11.49
C PHE A 83 6.50 -1.32 11.74
N TRP A 84 6.76 -0.52 10.70
CA TRP A 84 6.74 0.94 10.80
C TRP A 84 5.34 1.43 11.22
N ALA A 85 4.28 1.02 10.52
CA ALA A 85 2.91 1.42 10.85
C ALA A 85 2.49 1.04 12.28
N TYR A 86 2.92 -0.12 12.77
CA TYR A 86 2.66 -0.56 14.14
C TYR A 86 3.41 0.30 15.18
N ASN A 87 4.67 0.64 14.93
CA ASN A 87 5.47 1.43 15.86
C ASN A 87 5.12 2.92 15.83
N SER A 88 4.77 3.49 14.67
CA SER A 88 4.33 4.89 14.56
C SER A 88 3.01 5.18 15.28
N ARG A 89 2.18 4.16 15.53
CA ARG A 89 0.93 4.29 16.29
C ARG A 89 1.11 4.17 17.80
N LYS A 90 2.30 3.79 18.30
CA LYS A 90 2.57 3.78 19.74
C LYS A 90 2.95 5.20 20.18
N PRO A 91 2.36 5.75 21.25
CA PRO A 91 2.92 6.94 21.87
C PRO A 91 4.34 6.61 22.31
N VAL A 92 5.32 7.31 21.74
CA VAL A 92 6.72 7.17 22.13
C VAL A 92 6.79 7.61 23.60
N SER A 93 7.06 6.66 24.50
CA SER A 93 7.42 6.99 25.87
C SER A 93 8.63 7.92 25.82
N PRO A 94 8.67 9.05 26.57
CA PRO A 94 9.78 10.00 26.55
C PRO A 94 11.16 9.38 26.83
N ASN A 95 11.22 8.15 27.34
CA ASN A 95 12.45 7.46 27.74
C ASN A 95 12.89 6.32 26.80
N THR A 96 12.39 6.24 25.57
CA THR A 96 12.85 5.22 24.60
C THR A 96 13.48 5.88 23.39
N LEU A 97 14.62 6.53 23.59
CA LEU A 97 15.62 6.71 22.54
C LEU A 97 16.66 5.60 22.72
N ILE A 98 16.49 4.50 22.00
CA ILE A 98 17.61 3.61 21.68
C ILE A 98 17.69 3.53 20.16
N ALA A 99 18.91 3.80 19.70
CA ALA A 99 19.29 4.00 18.32
C ALA A 99 18.98 2.78 17.46
N GLU A 100 18.20 3.00 16.40
CA GLU A 100 18.37 2.46 15.03
C GLU A 100 17.21 2.91 14.11
N ASP A 101 16.71 4.13 14.30
CA ASP A 101 15.78 4.80 13.37
C ASP A 101 16.54 5.29 12.11
N VAL A 102 17.02 4.34 11.30
CA VAL A 102 17.57 4.58 9.97
C VAL A 102 17.16 3.36 9.14
N LEU A 103 16.35 3.44 8.09
CA LEU A 103 16.56 4.28 6.91
C LEU A 103 15.22 4.64 6.24
N PRO A 104 14.98 5.92 5.91
CA PRO A 104 14.13 6.24 4.77
C PRO A 104 14.84 5.78 3.51
N PHE A 105 14.08 5.36 2.50
CA PHE A 105 14.56 4.98 1.18
C PHE A 105 15.69 5.89 0.65
N SER A 106 16.94 5.47 0.82
CA SER A 106 18.10 6.05 0.15
C SER A 106 19.17 4.96 0.04
N ASN A 107 19.13 4.23 -1.08
CA ASN A 107 20.24 3.65 -1.84
C ASN A 107 19.77 2.40 -2.61
N LEU A 108 19.17 2.63 -3.78
CA LEU A 108 19.07 1.64 -4.85
C LEU A 108 19.54 2.35 -6.13
N HIS A 109 20.84 2.21 -6.41
CA HIS A 109 21.44 2.41 -7.73
C HIS A 109 21.56 1.05 -8.41
#